data_AF-A0A1D1UW48-F1
#
_entry.id   AF-A0A1D1UW48-F1
#
_cell.length_a   1.000
_cell.length_b   1.000
_cell.length_c   1.000
_cell.angle_alpha   90.00
_cell.angle_beta   90.00
_cell.angle_gamma   90.00
#
_symmetry.space_group_name_H-M   'P 1'
#
loop_
_entity.id
_entity.type
_entity.pdbx_description
1 polymer ?
#
loop_
_entity_poly.entity_id
_entity_poly.type
_entity_poly.pdbx_seq_one_letter_code
_entity_poly.pdbx_strand_id
1 'polypeptide(L)'
;MRPTLSTYRAILRELRWLKLQNPMKSDIISYISKEFKSNKTTDEKFCRASESAVFKAKTYLTLLESTRKNQMLTELYKGRGDKTTEQAANTVGLTLPKTFQDPG
;
A
#
# COMPACT_ATOMS: atom_id res chain seq x y z
N MET A 1 -6.18 -10.49 -25.39
CA MET A 1 -5.66 -10.74 -24.01
C MET A 1 -6.84 -10.63 -23.05
N ARG A 2 -7.12 -11.63 -22.19
CA ARG A 2 -8.25 -11.54 -21.22
C ARG A 2 -7.80 -10.67 -20.02
N PRO A 3 -8.28 -9.41 -19.90
CA PRO A 3 -7.73 -8.45 -18.92
C PRO A 3 -7.90 -8.92 -17.47
N THR A 4 -8.93 -9.74 -17.20
CA THR A 4 -9.32 -10.22 -15.86
C THR A 4 -8.33 -11.18 -15.20
N LEU A 5 -7.69 -12.06 -15.98
CA LEU A 5 -6.72 -13.03 -15.46
C LEU A 5 -5.39 -12.37 -15.08
N SER A 6 -5.01 -11.32 -15.83
CA SER A 6 -3.78 -10.57 -15.56
C SER A 6 -3.87 -9.79 -14.25
N THR A 7 -5.00 -9.11 -14.00
CA THR A 7 -5.26 -8.37 -12.76
C THR A 7 -5.40 -9.30 -11.57
N TYR A 8 -6.08 -10.44 -11.71
CA TYR A 8 -6.16 -11.46 -10.66
C TYR A 8 -4.77 -11.96 -10.24
N ARG A 9 -3.91 -12.31 -11.20
CA ARG A 9 -2.53 -12.76 -10.92
C ARG A 9 -1.68 -11.68 -10.26
N ALA A 10 -1.86 -10.42 -10.66
CA ALA A 10 -1.17 -9.30 -10.05
C ALA A 10 -1.60 -9.10 -8.59
N ILE A 11 -2.90 -9.19 -8.28
CA ILE A 11 -3.41 -9.11 -6.90
C ILE A 11 -2.84 -10.24 -6.04
N LEU A 12 -2.83 -11.48 -6.53
CA LEU A 12 -2.23 -12.61 -5.81
C LEU A 12 -0.73 -12.42 -5.54
N ARG A 13 -0.02 -11.73 -6.45
CA ARG A 13 1.39 -11.40 -6.28
C ARG A 13 1.56 -10.38 -5.16
N GLU A 14 0.77 -9.31 -5.14
CA GLU A 14 0.80 -8.31 -4.07
C GLU A 14 0.43 -8.91 -2.70
N LEU A 15 -0.58 -9.79 -2.64
CA LEU A 15 -0.93 -10.53 -1.43
C LEU A 15 0.20 -11.44 -0.91
N ARG A 16 1.16 -11.82 -1.77
CA ARG A 16 2.31 -12.60 -1.33
C ARG A 16 3.28 -11.78 -0.49
N TRP A 17 3.42 -10.48 -0.79
CA TRP A 17 4.30 -9.56 -0.08
C TRP A 17 3.76 -9.13 1.28
N LEU A 18 2.44 -9.17 1.46
CA LEU A 18 1.81 -8.92 2.74
C LEU A 18 2.14 -10.06 3.73
N LYS A 19 2.68 -9.68 4.90
CA LYS A 19 2.90 -10.57 6.04
C LYS A 19 1.59 -10.90 6.77
N LEU A 20 0.59 -11.39 6.03
CA LEU A 20 -0.67 -11.88 6.58
C LEU A 20 -0.46 -13.25 7.25
N GLN A 21 -1.17 -13.52 8.35
CA GLN A 21 -1.21 -14.85 8.93
C GLN A 21 -1.84 -15.86 7.96
N ASN A 22 -1.34 -17.09 7.95
CA ASN A 22 -1.72 -18.14 7.00
C ASN A 22 -3.25 -18.37 6.83
N PRO A 23 -4.08 -18.46 7.89
CA PRO A 23 -5.52 -18.66 7.70
C PRO A 23 -6.20 -17.46 7.03
N MET A 24 -5.81 -16.24 7.41
CA MET A 24 -6.38 -15.02 6.85
C MET A 24 -6.01 -14.85 5.37
N LYS A 25 -4.78 -15.24 5.00
CA LYS A 25 -4.31 -15.20 3.62
C LYS A 25 -5.09 -16.19 2.73
N SER A 26 -5.34 -17.41 3.21
CA SER A 26 -6.15 -18.38 2.46
C SER A 26 -7.59 -17.91 2.29
N ASP A 27 -8.19 -17.29 3.30
CA ASP A 27 -9.57 -16.79 3.24
C ASP A 27 -9.72 -15.66 2.22
N ILE A 28 -8.78 -14.70 2.21
CA ILE A 28 -8.77 -13.61 1.23
C ILE A 28 -8.59 -14.15 -0.19
N ILE A 29 -7.67 -15.10 -0.39
CA ILE A 29 -7.45 -15.71 -1.72
C ILE A 29 -8.70 -16.46 -2.18
N SER A 30 -9.34 -17.22 -1.28
CA SER A 30 -10.58 -17.97 -1.57
C SER A 30 -11.71 -17.02 -1.96
N TYR A 31 -11.91 -15.94 -1.19
CA TYR A 31 -12.92 -14.93 -1.47
C TYR A 31 -12.71 -14.25 -2.83
N ILE A 32 -11.49 -13.77 -3.11
CA ILE A 32 -11.18 -13.13 -4.41
C ILE A 32 -11.39 -14.12 -5.55
N SER A 33 -10.99 -15.38 -5.39
CA SER A 33 -11.18 -16.41 -6.42
C SER A 33 -12.67 -16.67 -6.69
N LYS A 34 -13.51 -16.66 -5.65
CA LYS A 34 -14.97 -16.80 -5.77
C LYS A 34 -15.59 -15.60 -6.48
N GLU A 35 -15.20 -14.38 -6.14
CA GLU A 35 -15.65 -13.14 -6.79
C GLU A 35 -15.30 -13.10 -8.28
N PHE A 36 -14.06 -13.45 -8.64
CA PHE A 36 -13.63 -13.50 -10.05
C PHE A 36 -14.34 -14.61 -10.84
N LYS A 37 -14.68 -15.75 -10.19
CA LYS A 37 -15.43 -16.84 -10.83
C LYS A 37 -16.91 -16.47 -11.01
N SER A 38 -17.52 -15.84 -10.01
CA SER A 38 -18.91 -15.37 -10.05
C SER A 38 -19.10 -14.31 -11.13
N ASN A 39 -18.24 -13.30 -11.20
CA ASN A 39 -18.33 -12.27 -12.23
C ASN A 39 -18.06 -12.77 -13.65
N LYS A 40 -17.38 -13.90 -13.82
CA LYS A 40 -17.24 -14.59 -15.12
C LYS A 40 -18.54 -15.28 -15.56
N THR A 41 -19.33 -15.78 -14.61
CA THR A 41 -20.62 -16.44 -14.91
C THR A 41 -21.75 -15.44 -15.14
N THR A 42 -21.64 -14.22 -14.62
CA THR A 42 -22.65 -13.17 -14.78
C THR A 42 -22.58 -12.41 -16.11
N ASP A 43 -21.77 -12.88 -17.09
CA ASP A 43 -21.62 -12.27 -18.42
C ASP A 43 -22.94 -12.21 -19.23
N GLU A 44 -24.00 -12.95 -18.83
CA GLU A 44 -25.32 -12.89 -19.45
C GLU A 44 -26.17 -11.67 -19.05
N LYS A 45 -25.79 -10.91 -18.01
CA LYS A 45 -26.53 -9.71 -17.56
C LYS A 45 -25.66 -8.46 -17.60
N PHE A 46 -25.65 -7.82 -18.77
CA PHE A 46 -25.20 -6.44 -19.05
C PHE A 46 -23.72 -6.09 -18.73
N CYS A 47 -22.97 -5.83 -19.80
CA CYS A 47 -21.58 -5.34 -19.91
C CYS A 47 -21.08 -4.33 -18.85
N ARG A 48 -21.95 -3.56 -18.18
CA ARG A 48 -21.53 -2.57 -17.16
C ARG A 48 -21.06 -3.23 -15.85
N ALA A 49 -21.64 -4.37 -15.47
CA ALA A 49 -21.29 -5.02 -14.21
C ALA A 49 -19.88 -5.65 -14.27
N SER A 50 -19.52 -6.26 -15.40
CA SER A 50 -18.20 -6.84 -15.62
C SER A 50 -17.12 -5.76 -15.72
N GLU A 51 -17.39 -4.64 -16.40
CA GLU A 51 -16.49 -3.48 -16.42
C GLU A 51 -16.28 -2.89 -15.02
N SER A 52 -17.34 -2.76 -14.22
CA SER A 52 -17.26 -2.29 -12.83
C SER A 52 -16.43 -3.22 -11.96
N ALA A 53 -16.58 -4.54 -12.10
CA ALA A 53 -15.78 -5.52 -11.36
C ALA A 53 -14.29 -5.46 -11.73
N VAL A 54 -13.97 -5.33 -13.02
CA VAL A 54 -12.59 -5.15 -13.48
C VAL A 54 -12.01 -3.84 -13.00
N PHE A 55 -12.79 -2.76 -13.01
CA PHE A 55 -12.39 -1.46 -12.49
C PHE A 55 -12.07 -1.56 -10.99
N LYS A 56 -12.97 -2.14 -10.19
CA LYS A 56 -12.73 -2.38 -8.75
C LYS A 56 -11.45 -3.18 -8.52
N ALA A 57 -11.25 -4.27 -9.25
CA ALA A 57 -10.03 -5.09 -9.13
C ALA A 57 -8.75 -4.31 -9.44
N LYS A 58 -8.77 -3.46 -10.48
CA LYS A 58 -7.64 -2.56 -10.81
C LYS A 58 -7.41 -1.54 -9.71
N THR A 59 -8.45 -0.94 -9.15
CA THR A 59 -8.34 0.03 -8.06
C THR A 59 -7.71 -0.61 -6.82
N TYR A 60 -8.13 -1.82 -6.44
CA TYR A 60 -7.51 -2.55 -5.33
C TYR A 60 -6.06 -2.92 -5.61
N LEU A 61 -5.73 -3.34 -6.84
CA LEU A 61 -4.35 -3.60 -7.22
C LEU A 61 -3.47 -2.35 -7.05
N THR A 62 -3.91 -1.20 -7.58
CA THR A 62 -3.21 0.06 -7.43
C THR A 62 -3.02 0.45 -5.96
N LEU A 63 -4.04 0.23 -5.12
CA LEU A 63 -3.95 0.47 -3.68
C LEU A 63 -2.89 -0.42 -3.01
N LEU A 64 -2.86 -1.71 -3.33
CA LEU A 64 -1.87 -2.63 -2.77
C LEU A 64 -0.44 -2.25 -3.18
N GLU A 65 -0.25 -1.94 -4.46
CA GLU A 65 1.05 -1.51 -4.99
C GLU A 65 1.51 -0.20 -4.36
N SER A 66 0.62 0.79 -4.22
CA SER A 66 0.95 2.08 -3.60
C SER A 66 1.28 1.92 -2.12
N THR A 67 0.58 1.04 -1.40
CA THR A 67 0.87 0.72 0.00
C THR A 67 2.25 0.09 0.14
N ARG A 68 2.62 -0.88 -0.72
CA ARG A 68 3.95 -1.50 -0.71
C ARG A 68 5.05 -0.47 -1.01
N LYS A 69 4.85 0.38 -2.02
CA LYS A 69 5.79 1.46 -2.37
C LYS A 69 5.93 2.48 -1.24
N ASN A 70 4.83 2.83 -0.58
CA ASN A 70 4.83 3.73 0.55
C ASN A 70 5.59 3.14 1.74
N GLN A 71 5.44 1.84 2.03
CA GLN A 71 6.22 1.15 3.06
C GLN A 71 7.71 1.16 2.73
N MET A 72 8.09 0.83 1.49
CA MET A 72 9.49 0.88 1.05
C MET A 72 10.07 2.29 1.17
N LEU A 73 9.33 3.32 0.73
CA LEU A 73 9.73 4.71 0.85
C LEU A 73 9.88 5.12 2.32
N THR A 74 8.93 4.68 3.14
CA THR A 74 8.92 4.90 4.57
C THR A 74 10.11 4.23 5.23
N GLU A 75 10.50 3.02 4.85
CA GLU A 75 11.71 2.35 5.37
C GLU A 75 12.99 3.05 4.92
N LEU A 76 13.04 3.49 3.65
CA LEU A 76 14.21 4.18 3.07
C LEU A 76 14.42 5.58 3.66
N TYR A 77 13.33 6.31 3.90
CA TYR A 77 13.34 7.72 4.30
C TYR A 77 12.84 7.99 5.72
N LYS A 78 12.38 6.99 6.50
CA LYS A 78 12.33 7.09 7.99
C LYS A 78 13.74 7.07 8.58
N GLY A 79 14.63 7.88 8.02
CA GLY A 79 15.84 8.28 8.72
C GLY A 79 15.44 9.12 9.93
N ARG A 80 15.47 8.52 11.12
CA ARG A 80 15.53 9.16 12.44
C ARG A 80 14.51 10.29 12.76
N GLY A 81 13.25 10.19 12.34
CA GLY A 81 12.22 11.16 12.73
C GLY A 81 12.57 12.62 12.37
N ASP A 82 11.84 13.57 12.94
CA ASP A 82 12.25 14.98 12.85
C ASP A 82 13.57 15.15 13.58
N LYS A 83 14.62 15.54 12.86
CA LYS A 83 15.89 15.96 13.48
C LYS A 83 15.55 17.00 14.54
N THR A 84 16.05 16.81 15.77
CA THR A 84 15.89 17.83 16.81
C THR A 84 16.42 19.16 16.29
N THR A 85 15.88 20.28 16.77
CA THR A 85 16.32 21.63 16.38
C THR A 85 17.85 21.78 16.47
N GLU A 86 18.48 21.13 17.45
CA GLU A 86 19.94 21.01 17.60
C GLU A 86 20.64 20.26 16.47
N GLN A 87 20.11 19.10 16.07
CA GLN A 87 20.67 18.33 14.96
C GLN A 87 20.48 19.05 13.62
N ALA A 88 19.37 19.78 13.46
CA ALA A 88 19.12 20.62 12.29
C ALA A 88 20.10 21.79 12.23
N ALA A 89 20.30 22.52 13.34
CA ALA A 89 21.28 23.61 13.43
C ALA A 89 22.70 23.11 13.11
N ASN A 90 23.12 22.00 13.70
CA ASN A 90 24.45 21.42 13.45
C ASN A 90 24.65 20.98 11.99
N THR A 91 23.59 20.58 11.28
CA THR A 91 23.68 20.21 9.85
C THR A 91 24.09 21.40 8.98
N VAL A 92 23.69 22.62 9.35
CA VAL A 92 24.00 23.85 8.62
C VAL A 92 25.15 24.66 9.25
N GLY A 93 25.88 24.07 10.20
CA GLY A 93 27.00 24.73 10.89
C GLY A 93 26.59 25.78 11.92
N LEU A 94 25.35 25.73 12.39
CA LEU A 94 24.80 26.62 13.41
C LEU A 94 24.71 25.90 14.77
N THR A 95 24.88 26.63 15.86
CA THR A 95 24.70 26.13 17.23
C THR A 95 23.49 26.79 17.87
N LEU A 96 22.70 26.06 18.69
CA LEU A 96 21.61 26.69 19.43
C LEU A 96 22.15 27.73 20.43
N PRO A 97 21.52 28.92 20.52
CA PRO A 97 21.86 29.87 21.56
C PRO A 97 21.53 29.26 22.92
N LYS A 98 22.50 29.26 23.84
CA LYS A 98 22.24 28.93 25.24
C LYS A 98 21.31 30.02 25.76
N THR A 99 20.07 29.65 26.06
CA THR A 99 19.11 30.56 26.70
C THR A 99 19.78 31.14 27.94
N PHE A 100 19.86 32.46 27.99
CA PHE A 100 20.33 33.22 29.16
C PHE A 100 19.55 32.73 30.38
N GLN A 101 20.25 32.16 31.36
CA GLN A 101 19.68 31.92 32.68
C GLN A 101 19.88 33.20 33.47
N ASP A 102 18.77 33.88 33.81
CA ASP A 102 18.79 35.00 34.73
C ASP A 102 19.52 34.57 36.02
N PRO A 103 20.58 35.26 36.45
CA PRO A 103 21.07 35.09 37.81
C PRO A 103 20.02 35.71 38.72
N GLY A 104 19.49 34.90 39.64
CA GLY A 104 18.43 35.29 40.58
C GLY A 104 18.78 36.50 41.44
#